data_AF-A0A0F9G6P7-F1
#
_entry.id   AF-A0A0F9G6P7-F1
#
_cell.length_a   1.000
_cell.length_b   1.000
_cell.length_c   1.000
_cell.angle_alpha   90.00
_cell.angle_beta   90.00
_cell.angle_gamma   90.00
#
_symmetry.space_group_name_H-M   'P 1'
#
loop_
_entity.id
_entity.type
_entity.pdbx_description
1 polymer ?
#
loop_
_entity_poly.entity_id
_entity_poly.type
_entity_poly.pdbx_seq_one_letter_code
_entity_poly.pdbx_strand_id
1 'polypeptide(L)'
;MTLKVELYKDTDQNIYVVGNILNESTNAYDAVVYKYNSSGQVLWNVSWGGMLDDYAYALDINMSSTTIYVVGRTASYGINESNDIFLLSYDSSGILKRNITWGGDGWDAGIDIKCTSEFIYVIGYSDSFSSSQDMVVLKYNKSYSLV
;
A
#
# COMPACT_ATOMS: atom_id res chain seq x y z
N MET A 1 14.17 9.73 -2.42
CA MET A 1 13.48 8.91 -1.38
C MET A 1 12.60 9.84 -0.57
N THR A 2 11.29 9.81 -0.78
CA THR A 2 10.34 10.52 0.08
C THR A 2 9.73 9.46 1.00
N LEU A 3 10.17 9.42 2.26
CA LEU A 3 9.58 8.54 3.26
C LEU A 3 8.38 9.26 3.87
N LYS A 4 7.16 8.82 3.58
CA LYS A 4 6.01 9.16 4.42
C LYS A 4 6.00 8.15 5.56
N VAL A 5 6.44 8.59 6.73
CA VAL A 5 6.59 7.72 7.90
C VAL A 5 5.24 7.58 8.59
N GLU A 6 4.56 6.46 8.35
CA GLU A 6 3.57 5.96 9.29
C GLU A 6 4.23 4.87 10.14
N LEU A 7 4.27 5.10 11.46
CA LEU A 7 4.88 4.19 12.41
C LEU A 7 3.81 3.24 12.94
N TYR A 8 3.96 1.95 12.65
CA TYR A 8 3.19 0.92 13.34
C TYR A 8 4.12 0.04 14.16
N LYS A 9 3.70 -0.30 15.39
CA LYS A 9 4.42 -1.22 16.29
C LYS A 9 3.72 -2.57 16.34
N ASP A 10 4.45 -3.64 16.03
CA ASP A 10 3.96 -5.00 16.32
C ASP A 10 4.12 -5.35 17.81
N THR A 11 3.69 -6.56 18.18
CA THR A 11 3.80 -7.08 19.56
C THR A 11 5.24 -7.17 20.07
N ASP A 12 6.21 -7.24 19.18
CA ASP A 12 7.65 -7.31 19.50
C ASP A 12 8.30 -5.91 19.47
N GLN A 13 7.50 -4.85 19.35
CA GLN A 13 7.94 -3.46 19.19
C GLN A 13 8.76 -3.18 17.93
N ASN A 14 8.64 -4.02 16.90
CA ASN A 14 9.22 -3.72 15.60
C ASN A 14 8.45 -2.58 14.93
N ILE A 15 9.16 -1.77 14.17
CA ILE A 15 8.63 -0.60 13.48
C ILE A 15 8.52 -0.92 12.00
N TYR A 16 7.35 -0.62 11.43
CA TYR A 16 7.12 -0.71 9.99
C TYR A 16 7.08 0.69 9.39
N VAL A 17 7.66 0.85 8.19
CA VAL A 17 7.71 2.11 7.46
C VAL A 17 7.41 1.85 5.99
N VAL A 18 6.63 2.72 5.36
CA VAL A 18 6.38 2.72 3.92
C VAL A 18 6.97 3.95 3.24
N GLY A 19 7.18 3.84 1.94
CA GLY A 19 7.57 4.95 1.10
C GLY A 19 7.82 4.49 -0.33
N ASN A 20 8.74 5.17 -1.01
CA ASN A 20 9.13 4.83 -2.37
C ASN A 20 10.65 4.92 -2.57
N ILE A 21 11.17 4.06 -3.45
CA ILE A 21 12.58 4.01 -3.85
C ILE A 21 12.69 4.14 -5.36
N LEU A 22 13.75 4.80 -5.86
CA LEU A 22 14.01 4.84 -7.30
C LEU A 22 14.55 3.48 -7.75
N ASN A 23 13.89 2.85 -8.72
CA ASN A 23 14.39 1.69 -9.41
C ASN A 23 15.25 2.13 -10.60
N GLU A 24 16.57 1.99 -10.48
CA GLU A 24 17.51 2.48 -11.50
C GLU A 24 17.40 1.73 -12.84
N SER A 25 16.83 0.53 -12.84
CA SER A 25 16.67 -0.27 -14.07
C SER A 25 15.52 0.23 -14.93
N THR A 26 14.47 0.75 -14.31
CA THR A 26 13.27 1.27 -15.00
C THR A 26 13.22 2.80 -15.01
N ASN A 27 14.03 3.46 -14.16
CA ASN A 27 13.97 4.89 -13.88
C ASN A 27 12.58 5.34 -13.38
N ALA A 28 11.88 4.46 -12.67
CA ALA A 28 10.59 4.70 -12.04
C ALA A 28 10.67 4.48 -10.53
N TYR A 29 9.69 4.98 -9.78
CA TYR A 29 9.61 4.72 -8.33
C TYR A 29 8.87 3.43 -8.03
N ASP A 30 9.44 2.59 -7.16
CA ASP A 30 8.76 1.42 -6.59
C ASP A 30 8.28 1.72 -5.17
N ALA A 31 7.11 1.18 -4.80
CA ALA A 31 6.61 1.19 -3.44
C ALA A 31 7.50 0.30 -2.56
N VAL A 32 7.79 0.72 -1.33
CA VAL A 32 8.62 -0.04 -0.39
C VAL A 32 8.02 -0.18 0.99
N VAL A 33 8.34 -1.30 1.63
CA VAL A 33 8.06 -1.56 3.05
C VAL A 33 9.36 -1.95 3.73
N TYR A 34 9.66 -1.30 4.84
CA TYR A 34 10.77 -1.65 5.73
C TYR A 34 10.22 -2.11 7.07
N LYS A 35 10.82 -3.17 7.63
CA LYS A 35 10.67 -3.56 9.02
C LYS A 35 11.99 -3.33 9.76
N TYR A 36 11.92 -2.60 10.86
CA TYR A 36 13.02 -2.36 11.79
C TYR A 36 12.72 -3.02 13.13
N ASN A 37 13.74 -3.45 13.86
CA ASN A 37 13.58 -3.77 15.27
C ASN A 37 13.49 -2.50 16.12
N SER A 38 13.21 -2.66 17.41
CA SER A 38 13.10 -1.55 18.38
C SER A 38 14.38 -0.74 18.57
N SER A 39 15.54 -1.29 18.17
CA SER A 39 16.84 -0.61 18.16
C SER A 39 17.14 0.13 16.84
N GLY A 40 16.20 0.13 15.89
CA GLY A 40 16.36 0.78 14.58
C GLY A 40 17.17 -0.01 13.55
N GLN A 41 17.46 -1.30 13.79
CA GLN A 41 18.13 -2.15 12.81
C GLN A 41 17.10 -2.71 11.82
N VAL A 42 17.42 -2.66 10.52
CA VAL A 42 16.57 -3.27 9.48
C VAL A 42 16.54 -4.79 9.68
N LEU A 43 15.34 -5.33 9.85
CA LEU A 43 15.09 -6.77 9.86
C LEU A 43 14.88 -7.28 8.43
N TRP A 44 14.06 -6.57 7.66
CA TRP A 44 13.85 -6.82 6.24
C TRP A 44 13.31 -5.59 5.53
N ASN A 45 13.39 -5.60 4.20
CA ASN A 45 12.72 -4.66 3.32
C ASN A 45 12.25 -5.37 2.05
N VAL A 46 11.20 -4.85 1.44
CA VAL A 46 10.67 -5.32 0.16
C VAL A 46 10.28 -4.13 -0.70
N SER A 47 10.43 -4.28 -2.02
CA SER A 47 9.88 -3.37 -3.02
C SER A 47 8.77 -4.06 -3.83
N TRP A 48 7.84 -3.25 -4.33
CA TRP A 48 6.78 -3.67 -5.22
C TRP A 48 6.50 -2.56 -6.23
N GLY A 49 6.54 -2.90 -7.50
CA GLY A 49 6.36 -1.98 -8.60
C GLY A 49 6.75 -2.61 -9.94
N GLY A 50 6.78 -1.80 -10.98
CA GLY A 50 7.03 -2.24 -12.35
C GLY A 50 7.79 -1.23 -13.20
N MET A 51 7.33 -1.06 -14.44
CA MET A 51 7.99 -0.17 -15.41
C MET A 51 7.64 1.32 -15.19
N LEU A 52 6.62 1.60 -14.39
CA LEU A 52 6.09 2.93 -14.13
C LEU A 52 6.09 3.20 -12.62
N ASP A 53 5.59 4.38 -12.27
CA ASP A 53 5.64 4.93 -10.93
C ASP A 53 4.62 4.28 -9.97
N ASP A 54 5.10 3.81 -8.84
CA ASP A 54 4.36 3.14 -7.77
C ASP A 54 4.71 3.75 -6.41
N TYR A 55 3.72 4.26 -5.70
CA TYR A 55 3.93 5.00 -4.45
C TYR A 55 3.08 4.44 -3.33
N ALA A 56 3.71 3.94 -2.26
CA ALA A 56 3.02 3.62 -1.02
C ALA A 56 2.84 4.86 -0.14
N TYR A 57 1.64 5.02 0.44
CA TYR A 57 1.28 6.18 1.24
C TYR A 57 0.94 5.86 2.69
N ALA A 58 0.39 4.67 2.95
CA ALA A 58 -0.03 4.28 4.28
C ALA A 58 0.04 2.77 4.48
N LEU A 59 0.11 2.36 5.75
CA LEU A 59 0.07 0.96 6.15
C LEU A 59 -0.75 0.75 7.42
N ASP A 60 -1.26 -0.47 7.58
CA ASP A 60 -1.82 -0.93 8.85
C ASP A 60 -1.52 -2.41 9.07
N ILE A 61 -1.47 -2.86 10.31
CA ILE A 61 -1.16 -4.25 10.65
C ILE A 61 -2.32 -4.84 11.43
N ASN A 62 -2.70 -6.07 11.09
CA ASN A 62 -3.78 -6.74 11.80
C ASN A 62 -3.45 -6.96 13.28
N MET A 63 -4.49 -7.17 14.10
CA MET A 63 -4.37 -7.27 15.55
C MET A 63 -3.40 -8.36 16.03
N SER A 64 -3.21 -9.44 15.27
CA SER A 64 -2.26 -10.52 15.57
C SER A 64 -0.84 -10.25 15.06
N SER A 65 -0.56 -9.10 14.44
CA SER A 65 0.73 -8.74 13.85
C SER A 65 1.25 -9.73 12.78
N THR A 66 0.35 -10.46 12.14
CA THR A 66 0.68 -11.49 11.13
C THR A 66 0.54 -10.99 9.70
N THR A 67 -0.19 -9.88 9.50
CA THR A 67 -0.50 -9.37 8.17
C THR A 67 -0.35 -7.86 8.14
N ILE A 68 0.50 -7.38 7.24
CA ILE A 68 0.71 -5.97 6.96
C ILE A 68 -0.06 -5.64 5.69
N TYR A 69 -0.91 -4.61 5.77
CA TYR A 69 -1.62 -4.06 4.63
C TYR A 69 -0.99 -2.73 4.23
N VAL A 70 -0.82 -2.52 2.93
CA VAL A 70 -0.22 -1.29 2.38
C VAL A 70 -1.10 -0.77 1.28
N VAL A 71 -1.30 0.55 1.27
CA VAL A 71 -2.08 1.24 0.25
C VAL A 71 -1.28 2.36 -0.39
N GLY A 72 -1.62 2.67 -1.63
CA GLY A 72 -0.99 3.73 -2.40
C GLY A 72 -1.63 3.89 -3.77
N ARG A 73 -0.83 4.36 -4.74
CA ARG A 73 -1.17 4.37 -6.16
C ARG A 73 -0.15 3.60 -6.99
N THR A 74 -0.60 2.99 -8.07
CA THR A 74 0.23 2.29 -9.04
C THR A 74 -0.09 2.75 -10.45
N ALA A 75 0.93 3.18 -11.19
CA ALA A 75 0.84 3.33 -12.64
C ALA A 75 1.26 2.04 -13.37
N SER A 76 2.09 1.20 -12.73
CA SER A 76 2.59 -0.04 -13.32
C SER A 76 1.52 -1.11 -13.53
N TYR A 77 0.48 -1.08 -12.71
CA TYR A 77 -0.61 -2.06 -12.73
C TYR A 77 -1.99 -1.41 -12.83
N GLY A 78 -2.03 -0.11 -13.14
CA GLY A 78 -3.26 0.62 -13.40
C GLY A 78 -3.83 0.32 -14.78
N ILE A 79 -5.13 0.52 -14.94
CA ILE A 79 -5.80 0.37 -16.24
C ILE A 79 -5.27 1.44 -17.20
N ASN A 80 -4.83 1.03 -18.41
CA ASN A 80 -4.32 1.95 -19.43
C ASN A 80 -3.16 2.86 -18.95
N GLU A 81 -2.29 2.35 -18.06
CA GLU A 81 -1.16 3.11 -17.49
C GLU A 81 -1.62 4.34 -16.67
N SER A 82 -2.89 4.37 -16.26
CA SER A 82 -3.44 5.33 -15.32
C SER A 82 -2.95 5.03 -13.89
N ASN A 83 -3.29 5.89 -12.94
CA ASN A 83 -2.98 5.61 -11.54
C ASN A 83 -4.17 4.95 -10.86
N ASP A 84 -4.00 3.70 -10.46
CA ASP A 84 -5.02 2.98 -9.70
C ASP A 84 -4.62 2.88 -8.23
N ILE A 85 -5.62 2.78 -7.34
CA ILE A 85 -5.39 2.42 -5.95
C ILE A 85 -4.90 0.98 -5.90
N PHE A 86 -3.78 0.72 -5.22
CA PHE A 86 -3.42 -0.65 -4.86
C PHE A 86 -3.74 -0.95 -3.39
N LEU A 87 -4.04 -2.21 -3.10
CA LEU A 87 -3.98 -2.80 -1.76
C LEU A 87 -3.05 -4.02 -1.80
N LEU A 88 -1.94 -3.93 -1.07
CA LEU A 88 -1.00 -5.03 -0.88
C LEU A 88 -1.22 -5.66 0.49
N SER A 89 -0.92 -6.96 0.58
CA SER A 89 -0.78 -7.64 1.86
C SER A 89 0.51 -8.44 1.91
N TYR A 90 1.22 -8.34 3.01
CA TYR A 90 2.44 -9.10 3.31
C TYR A 90 2.23 -9.90 4.60
N ASP A 91 2.91 -11.04 4.73
CA ASP A 91 3.06 -11.66 6.05
C ASP A 91 4.12 -10.94 6.89
N SER A 92 4.25 -11.33 8.17
CA SER A 92 5.20 -10.76 9.12
C SER A 92 6.68 -10.90 8.72
N SER A 93 6.99 -11.81 7.79
CA SER A 93 8.32 -12.03 7.21
C SER A 93 8.55 -11.23 5.91
N GLY A 94 7.59 -10.40 5.49
CA GLY A 94 7.69 -9.57 4.29
C GLY A 94 7.33 -10.31 2.99
N ILE A 95 6.73 -11.50 3.05
CA ILE A 95 6.34 -12.22 1.82
C ILE A 95 4.98 -11.70 1.35
N LEU A 96 4.93 -11.20 0.11
CA LEU A 96 3.69 -10.74 -0.52
C LEU A 96 2.68 -11.89 -0.62
N LYS A 97 1.46 -11.66 -0.12
CA LYS A 97 0.34 -12.63 -0.16
C LYS A 97 -0.71 -12.24 -1.17
N ARG A 98 -0.99 -10.94 -1.32
CA ARG A 98 -1.97 -10.40 -2.27
C ARG A 98 -1.54 -9.04 -2.76
N ASN A 99 -1.89 -8.77 -4.01
CA ASN A 99 -1.94 -7.45 -4.62
C ASN A 99 -3.30 -7.37 -5.32
N ILE A 100 -4.03 -6.28 -5.11
CA ILE A 100 -5.23 -5.95 -5.86
C ILE A 100 -5.16 -4.48 -6.25
N THR A 101 -5.78 -4.13 -7.37
CA THR A 101 -5.95 -2.74 -7.80
C THR A 101 -7.43 -2.38 -7.87
N TRP A 102 -7.73 -1.09 -7.73
CA TRP A 102 -9.06 -0.52 -7.89
C TRP A 102 -8.93 0.88 -8.48
N GLY A 103 -9.66 1.12 -9.57
CA GLY A 103 -9.61 2.37 -10.31
C GLY A 103 -10.15 2.18 -11.73
N GLY A 104 -9.82 3.13 -12.59
CA GLY A 104 -10.26 3.19 -13.99
C GLY A 104 -9.28 3.98 -14.85
N ASP A 105 -9.77 4.60 -15.92
CA ASP A 105 -8.90 5.37 -16.84
C ASP A 105 -8.43 6.72 -16.26
N GLY A 106 -8.89 7.06 -15.06
CA GLY A 106 -8.59 8.30 -14.35
C GLY A 106 -7.43 8.16 -13.35
N TRP A 107 -7.31 9.16 -12.48
CA TRP A 107 -6.37 9.18 -11.39
C TRP A 107 -7.03 8.80 -10.07
N ASP A 108 -6.58 7.69 -9.51
CA ASP A 108 -7.03 7.10 -8.27
C ASP A 108 -5.85 6.89 -7.31
N ALA A 109 -6.02 7.24 -6.03
CA ALA A 109 -5.00 7.02 -5.01
C ALA A 109 -5.61 6.73 -3.64
N GLY A 110 -5.17 5.63 -3.03
CA GLY A 110 -5.50 5.31 -1.64
C GLY A 110 -4.51 6.00 -0.69
N ILE A 111 -5.03 6.78 0.25
CA ILE A 111 -4.25 7.73 1.07
C ILE A 111 -4.02 7.22 2.49
N ASP A 112 -4.99 6.52 3.06
CA ASP A 112 -4.90 5.89 4.38
C ASP A 112 -5.66 4.56 4.40
N ILE A 113 -5.27 3.69 5.32
CA ILE A 113 -5.81 2.35 5.49
C ILE A 113 -6.00 2.03 6.97
N LYS A 114 -7.11 1.36 7.27
CA LYS A 114 -7.39 0.78 8.59
C LYS A 114 -7.97 -0.61 8.45
N CYS A 115 -7.42 -1.56 9.18
CA CYS A 115 -7.90 -2.93 9.22
C CYS A 115 -8.53 -3.23 10.58
N THR A 116 -9.63 -3.97 10.53
CA THR A 116 -10.33 -4.50 11.71
C THR A 116 -10.22 -6.02 11.70
N SER A 117 -10.87 -6.69 12.65
CA SER A 117 -11.00 -8.15 12.61
C SER A 117 -11.77 -8.65 11.37
N GLU A 118 -12.68 -7.85 10.83
CA GLU A 118 -13.61 -8.28 9.77
C GLU A 118 -13.30 -7.66 8.41
N PHE A 119 -12.89 -6.39 8.39
CA PHE A 119 -12.77 -5.60 7.16
C PHE A 119 -11.43 -4.89 7.06
N ILE A 120 -11.15 -4.40 5.86
CA ILE A 120 -10.08 -3.48 5.54
C ILE A 120 -10.76 -2.27 4.90
N TYR A 121 -10.50 -1.09 5.45
CA TYR A 121 -11.03 0.18 4.96
C TYR A 121 -9.87 0.96 4.36
N VAL A 122 -10.04 1.40 3.12
CA VAL A 122 -9.13 2.30 2.42
C VAL A 122 -9.89 3.59 2.13
N ILE A 123 -9.28 4.72 2.43
CA ILE A 123 -9.80 6.03 2.00
C ILE A 123 -8.86 6.62 0.96
N GLY A 124 -9.41 7.40 0.05
CA GLY A 124 -8.64 7.99 -1.04
C GLY A 124 -9.45 8.95 -1.88
N TYR A 125 -8.99 9.16 -3.10
CA TYR A 125 -9.71 9.92 -4.11
C TYR A 125 -9.68 9.22 -5.46
N SER A 126 -10.65 9.56 -6.30
CA SER A 126 -10.87 8.99 -7.62
C SER A 126 -11.51 10.04 -8.54
N ASP A 127 -11.02 10.17 -9.77
CA ASP A 127 -11.76 10.84 -10.86
C ASP A 127 -12.22 9.88 -11.96
N SER A 128 -11.98 8.57 -11.79
CA SER A 128 -12.34 7.52 -12.76
C SER A 128 -13.84 7.28 -12.92
N PHE A 129 -14.66 7.65 -11.93
CA PHE A 129 -16.09 7.31 -11.89
C PHE A 129 -17.03 8.51 -11.84
N SER A 130 -16.49 9.72 -12.00
CA SER A 130 -17.27 10.94 -12.08
C SER A 130 -16.58 12.00 -12.95
N SER A 131 -17.17 13.18 -13.09
CA SER A 131 -16.58 14.30 -13.84
C SER A 131 -15.58 15.14 -13.03
N SER A 132 -15.33 14.78 -11.76
CA SER A 132 -14.45 15.49 -10.83
C SER A 132 -13.72 14.51 -9.92
N GLN A 133 -12.69 14.97 -9.21
CA GLN A 133 -12.07 14.16 -8.18
C GLN A 133 -12.97 14.09 -6.95
N ASP A 134 -13.43 12.88 -6.63
CA ASP A 134 -14.27 12.59 -5.47
C ASP A 134 -13.50 11.78 -4.43
N MET A 135 -13.87 11.93 -3.16
CA MET A 135 -13.38 11.07 -2.09
C MET A 135 -14.02 9.69 -2.19
N VAL A 136 -13.21 8.64 -2.05
CA VAL A 136 -13.68 7.25 -2.04
C VAL A 136 -13.37 6.58 -0.70
N VAL A 137 -14.28 5.67 -0.30
CA VAL A 137 -14.07 4.73 0.80
C VAL A 137 -14.29 3.33 0.25
N LEU A 138 -13.21 2.54 0.20
CA LEU A 138 -13.24 1.15 -0.23
C LEU A 138 -13.26 0.26 1.00
N LYS A 139 -14.26 -0.60 1.09
CA LYS A 139 -14.39 -1.59 2.16
C LYS A 139 -14.18 -2.98 1.56
N TYR A 140 -13.15 -3.67 2.02
CA TYR A 140 -12.85 -5.04 1.62
C TYR A 140 -13.12 -6.01 2.77
N ASN A 141 -13.66 -7.17 2.44
CA ASN A 141 -13.61 -8.33 3.33
C ASN A 141 -12.18 -8.92 3.37
N LYS A 142 -11.91 -9.87 4.28
CA LYS A 142 -10.58 -10.52 4.40
C LYS A 142 -10.22 -11.45 3.23
N SER A 143 -11.15 -11.70 2.31
CA SER A 143 -10.91 -12.35 1.03
C SER A 143 -10.62 -11.36 -0.09
N TYR A 144 -10.42 -10.07 0.24
CA TYR A 144 -10.06 -9.00 -0.70
C TYR A 144 -11.15 -8.66 -1.72
N SER A 145 -12.39 -9.05 -1.46
CA SER A 145 -13.54 -8.60 -2.26
C SER A 145 -14.12 -7.32 -1.67
N LEU A 146 -14.47 -6.37 -2.53
CA LEU A 146 -15.19 -5.15 -2.16
C LEU A 146 -16.60 -5.51 -1.68
N VAL A 147 -17.08 -4.90 -0.58
CA VAL A 147 -18.35 -5.23 0.10
C VAL A 147 -19.08 -4.01 0.66
#